data_AF-Q32ZI2-F1
#
_entry.id   AF-Q32ZI2-F1
#
_cell.length_a   1.000
_cell.length_b   1.000
_cell.length_c   1.000
_cell.angle_alpha   90.00
_cell.angle_beta   90.00
_cell.angle_gamma   90.00
#
_symmetry.space_group_name_H-M   'P 1'
#
loop_
_entity.id
_entity.type
_entity.pdbx_description
1 polymer ?
#
loop_
_entity_poly.entity_id
_entity_poly.type
_entity_poly.pdbx_seq_one_letter_code
_entity_poly.pdbx_strand_id
1 'polypeptide(L)' 'MRTLCSLLLICCLLFSYDTPVVGELKHLGLKTEFEQCQRIRGYCLNTYCRFPTSHVGSCYPEKRYCCKNIR' A
#
# COMPACT_ATOMS: atom_id res chain seq x y z
N MET A 1 -16.01 -42.22 -1.13
CA MET A 1 -16.70 -40.96 -0.74
C MET A 1 -16.04 -40.20 0.41
N ARG A 2 -15.26 -40.83 1.32
CA ARG A 2 -14.60 -40.12 2.43
C ARG A 2 -13.41 -39.22 2.03
N THR A 3 -12.66 -39.60 0.99
CA THR A 3 -11.43 -38.90 0.58
C THR A 3 -11.68 -37.48 0.06
N LEU A 4 -12.82 -37.23 -0.58
CA LEU A 4 -13.19 -35.91 -1.10
C LEU A 4 -13.45 -34.90 0.03
N CYS A 5 -14.10 -35.32 1.12
CA CYS A 5 -14.33 -34.45 2.28
C CYS A 5 -13.02 -34.09 2.99
N SER A 6 -12.08 -35.04 3.12
CA SER A 6 -10.78 -34.76 3.72
C SER A 6 -9.96 -33.76 2.89
N LEU A 7 -9.99 -33.89 1.57
CA LEU A 7 -9.34 -32.94 0.66
C LEU A 7 -9.92 -31.52 0.79
N LEU A 8 -11.24 -31.40 0.85
CA LEU A 8 -11.91 -30.10 1.04
C LEU A 8 -11.49 -29.43 2.35
N LEU A 9 -11.41 -30.17 3.46
CA LEU A 9 -10.97 -29.64 4.75
C LEU A 9 -9.52 -29.15 4.71
N ILE A 10 -8.62 -29.89 4.05
CA ILE A 10 -7.22 -29.49 3.88
C ILE A 10 -7.13 -28.21 3.05
N CYS A 11 -7.90 -28.09 1.96
CA CYS A 11 -7.98 -26.86 1.18
C CYS A 11 -8.48 -25.67 2.01
N CYS A 12 -9.55 -25.84 2.80
CA CYS A 12 -10.06 -24.76 3.66
C CYS A 12 -9.04 -24.31 4.72
N LEU A 13 -8.29 -25.25 5.30
CA LEU A 13 -7.23 -24.94 6.27
C LEU A 13 -6.05 -24.23 5.60
N LEU A 14 -5.64 -24.66 4.40
CA LEU A 14 -4.63 -23.96 3.60
C LEU A 14 -5.06 -22.54 3.27
N PHE A 15 -6.29 -22.33 2.77
CA PHE A 15 -6.82 -21.00 2.49
C PHE A 15 -6.94 -20.12 3.74
N SER A 16 -7.17 -20.71 4.92
CA SER A 16 -7.21 -19.97 6.19
C SER A 16 -5.82 -19.61 6.72
N TYR A 17 -4.81 -20.43 6.40
CA TYR A 17 -3.43 -20.22 6.82
C TYR A 17 -2.68 -19.27 5.86
N ASP A 18 -3.00 -19.32 4.56
CA ASP A 18 -2.48 -18.46 3.50
C ASP A 18 -3.23 -17.13 3.36
N THR A 19 -3.69 -16.53 4.47
CA THR A 19 -4.08 -15.11 4.47
C THR A 19 -2.96 -14.13 4.90
N PRO A 20 -1.66 -14.28 4.55
CA PRO A 20 -0.79 -13.11 4.52
C PRO A 20 -1.10 -12.21 3.31
N VAL A 21 -1.90 -12.67 2.34
CA VAL A 21 -2.22 -11.92 1.11
C VAL A 21 -2.93 -10.59 1.38
N VAL A 22 -3.80 -10.49 2.39
CA VAL A 22 -4.46 -9.20 2.73
C VAL A 22 -3.48 -8.25 3.41
N GLY A 23 -2.52 -8.77 4.17
CA GLY A 23 -1.43 -7.99 4.76
C GLY A 23 -0.45 -7.50 3.69
N GLU A 24 -0.04 -8.38 2.77
CA GLU A 24 0.85 -8.03 1.66
C GLU A 24 0.19 -7.08 0.65
N LEU A 25 -1.10 -7.25 0.33
CA LEU A 25 -1.83 -6.31 -0.54
C LEU A 25 -1.94 -4.93 0.10
N LYS A 26 -2.16 -4.89 1.43
CA LYS A 26 -2.01 -3.65 2.18
C LYS A 26 -0.59 -3.14 1.99
N HIS A 27 0.47 -3.89 2.30
CA HIS A 27 1.84 -3.43 2.12
C HIS A 27 2.18 -2.97 0.68
N LEU A 28 1.61 -3.60 -0.36
CA LEU A 28 1.74 -3.17 -1.75
C LEU A 28 1.06 -1.80 -1.98
N GLY A 29 -0.21 -1.65 -1.59
CA GLY A 29 -0.92 -0.36 -1.70
C GLY A 29 -0.37 0.73 -0.77
N LEU A 30 0.29 0.32 0.31
CA LEU A 30 0.97 1.21 1.25
C LEU A 30 2.26 1.77 0.64
N LYS A 31 3.02 0.94 -0.07
CA LYS A 31 4.26 1.35 -0.75
C LYS A 31 3.96 2.29 -1.92
N THR A 32 2.78 2.16 -2.54
CA THR A 32 2.45 2.89 -3.76
C THR A 32 2.38 4.40 -3.57
N GLU A 33 1.89 4.94 -2.44
CA GLU A 33 1.80 6.40 -2.29
C GLU A 33 3.17 7.06 -2.21
N PHE A 34 4.06 6.51 -1.37
CA PHE A 34 5.42 7.02 -1.23
C PHE A 34 6.24 6.85 -2.50
N GLU A 35 6.16 5.68 -3.14
CA GLU A 35 6.82 5.43 -4.43
C GLU A 35 6.27 6.31 -5.55
N GLN A 36 4.96 6.56 -5.57
CA GLN A 36 4.32 7.46 -6.53
C GLN A 36 4.78 8.90 -6.33
N CYS A 37 4.89 9.36 -5.07
CA CYS A 37 5.45 10.66 -4.75
C CYS A 37 6.88 10.82 -5.27
N GLN A 38 7.74 9.82 -5.04
CA GLN A 38 9.11 9.83 -5.56
C GLN A 38 9.16 9.75 -7.09
N ARG A 39 8.31 8.94 -7.72
CA ARG A 39 8.25 8.77 -9.19
C ARG A 39 8.00 10.10 -9.90
N ILE A 40 7.17 10.97 -9.33
CA ILE A 40 6.89 12.31 -9.87
C ILE A 40 7.91 13.37 -9.43
N ARG A 41 9.03 12.96 -8.83
CA ARG A 41 10.06 13.81 -8.20
C ARG A 41 9.50 14.72 -7.09
N GLY A 42 8.48 14.24 -6.40
CA GLY A 42 7.96 14.88 -5.19
C GLY A 42 8.73 14.45 -3.93
N TYR A 43 8.43 15.11 -2.83
CA TYR A 43 8.98 14.82 -1.50
C TYR A 43 7.90 14.94 -0.43
N CYS A 44 8.05 14.19 0.67
CA CYS A 44 7.05 14.11 1.73
C CYS A 44 7.32 15.13 2.84
N LEU A 45 6.35 15.97 3.17
CA LEU A 45 6.40 16.91 4.29
C LEU A 45 5.34 16.61 5.34
N ASN A 46 5.71 16.72 6.62
CA ASN A 46 4.75 16.69 7.73
C ASN A 46 3.85 17.94 7.78
N THR A 47 4.23 18.98 7.06
CA THR A 47 3.54 20.26 6.99
C THR A 47 3.05 20.52 5.56
N TYR A 48 2.23 21.56 5.39
CA TYR A 48 1.73 21.96 4.08
C TYR A 48 2.86 22.28 3.09
N CYS A 49 2.61 22.04 1.80
CA CYS A 49 3.53 22.39 0.72
C CYS A 49 3.65 23.92 0.61
N ARG A 50 4.86 24.45 0.81
CA ARG A 50 5.15 25.89 0.61
C ARG A 50 5.47 26.17 -0.85
N PHE A 51 5.10 27.37 -1.32
CA PHE A 51 5.52 27.85 -2.64
C PHE A 51 7.07 27.79 -2.76
N PRO A 52 7.67 27.32 -3.87
CA PRO A 52 7.07 27.05 -5.19
C PRO A 52 6.59 25.61 -5.41
N THR A 53 6.19 24.89 -4.36
CA THR A 53 5.68 23.52 -4.47
C THR A 53 4.17 23.44 -4.30
N SER A 54 3.56 22.44 -4.94
CA SER A 54 2.13 22.14 -4.84
C SER A 54 1.92 20.77 -4.21
N HIS A 55 0.80 20.62 -3.50
CA HIS A 55 0.34 19.35 -2.97
C HIS A 55 -0.25 18.49 -4.11
N VAL A 56 0.33 17.31 -4.32
CA VAL A 56 -0.01 16.42 -5.44
C VAL A 56 -0.50 15.04 -4.97
N GLY A 57 -0.50 14.79 -3.67
CA GLY A 57 -0.94 13.53 -3.07
C GLY A 57 -0.44 13.39 -1.63
N SER A 58 -0.64 12.22 -1.03
CA SER A 58 -0.13 11.89 0.29
C SER A 58 1.10 10.99 0.24
N CYS A 59 1.81 10.91 1.36
CA CYS A 59 2.73 9.82 1.64
C CYS A 59 2.22 9.03 2.83
N TYR A 60 1.80 7.80 2.56
CA TYR A 60 1.57 6.76 3.54
C TYR A 60 2.90 6.29 4.19
N PRO A 61 2.95 5.84 5.47
CA PRO A 61 1.88 5.69 6.48
C PRO A 61 1.49 6.96 7.21
N GLU A 62 2.33 7.98 7.21
CA GLU A 62 2.19 9.13 8.11
C GLU A 62 1.22 10.19 7.58
N LYS A 63 0.52 9.91 6.47
CA LYS A 63 -0.37 10.86 5.76
C LYS A 63 0.30 12.22 5.55
N ARG A 64 1.61 12.21 5.26
CA ARG A 64 2.41 13.40 4.95
C ARG A 64 1.96 13.97 3.62
N TYR A 65 2.16 15.26 3.40
CA TYR A 65 1.88 15.89 2.12
C TYR A 65 2.98 15.55 1.11
N CYS A 66 2.63 14.93 -0.01
CA CYS A 66 3.52 14.83 -1.16
C CYS A 66 3.54 16.19 -1.88
N CYS A 67 4.68 16.85 -1.84
CA CYS A 67 4.91 18.15 -2.44
C CYS A 67 5.78 18.00 -3.68
N LYS A 68 5.38 18.61 -4.78
CA LYS A 68 6.15 18.63 -6.04
C LYS A 68 6.41 20.08 -6.46
N ASN A 69 7.61 20.36 -6.96
CA ASN A 69 7.94 21.66 -7.53
C ASN A 69 7.02 21.96 -8.73
N ILE A 70 6.48 23.18 -8.78
CA ILE A 70 5.58 23.62 -9.87
C ILE A 70 6.39 23.95 -11.14
N ARG A 71 7.70 24.18 -11.02
CA ARG A 71 8.63 24.43 -12.14
C ARG A 71 9.07 23.14 -12.81
#